data_AF-A0A2U3Q6G2-F1
#
_entry.id   AF-A0A2U3Q6G2-F1
#
_cell.length_a   1.000
_cell.length_b   1.000
_cell.length_c   1.000
_cell.angle_alpha   90.00
_cell.angle_beta   90.00
_cell.angle_gamma   90.00
#
_symmetry.space_group_name_H-M   'P 1'
#
loop_
_entity.id
_entity.type
_entity.pdbx_description
1 polymer ?
#
loop_
_entity_poly.entity_id
_entity_poly.type
_entity_poly.pdbx_seq_one_letter_code
_entity_poly.pdbx_strand_id
1 'polypeptide(L)' 'MFDAQTTALLRAVLDDVCQTVSRYETGTRTHVAAKILEAARQGEATADSLMQVGRKALSDAPKMWR' A
#
# COMPACT_ATOMS: atom_id res chain seq x y z
N MET A 1 -1.43 2.21 -17.19
CA MET A 1 -2.24 3.22 -16.48
C MET A 1 -3.43 2.50 -15.89
N PHE A 2 -3.75 2.70 -14.61
CA PHE A 2 -4.87 2.04 -13.95
C PHE A 2 -6.18 2.77 -14.28
N ASP A 3 -7.30 2.05 -14.33
CA ASP A 3 -8.62 2.67 -14.44
C ASP A 3 -8.96 3.48 -13.16
N ALA A 4 -9.94 4.37 -13.25
CA ALA A 4 -10.45 5.14 -12.12
C ALA A 4 -10.87 4.24 -10.94
N GLN A 5 -11.52 3.11 -11.22
CA GLN A 5 -11.95 2.17 -10.18
C GLN A 5 -10.75 1.56 -9.45
N THR A 6 -9.75 1.07 -10.19
CA THR A 6 -8.52 0.51 -9.60
C THR A 6 -7.75 1.58 -8.83
N THR A 7 -7.70 2.81 -9.34
CA THR A 7 -7.03 3.93 -8.65
C THR A 7 -7.72 4.28 -7.33
N ALA A 8 -9.06 4.29 -7.30
CA ALA A 8 -9.82 4.51 -6.08
C ALA A 8 -9.58 3.40 -5.05
N LEU A 9 -9.57 2.14 -5.49
CA LEU A 9 -9.27 0.99 -4.64
C LEU A 9 -7.87 1.09 -4.04
N LEU A 10 -6.85 1.35 -4.87
CA LEU A 10 -5.47 1.51 -4.43
C LEU A 10 -5.34 2.60 -3.35
N ARG A 11 -6.04 3.72 -3.52
CA ARG A 11 -6.04 4.83 -2.56
C ARG A 11 -6.70 4.43 -1.24
N ALA A 12 -7.84 3.75 -1.29
CA ALA A 12 -8.56 3.28 -0.10
C ALA A 12 -7.72 2.26 0.69
N VAL A 13 -7.10 1.31 0.00
CA VAL A 13 -6.24 0.30 0.65
C VAL A 13 -5.00 0.95 1.27
N LEU A 14 -4.36 1.89 0.57
CA LEU A 14 -3.21 2.61 1.12
C LEU A 14 -3.58 3.40 2.38
N ASP A 15 -4.73 4.08 2.37
CA ASP A 15 -5.21 4.84 3.53
C ASP A 15 -5.50 3.92 4.73
N ASP A 16 -6.19 2.81 4.51
CA ASP A 16 -6.47 1.81 5.55
C ASP A 16 -5.19 1.21 6.14
N VAL A 17 -4.25 0.77 5.29
CA VAL A 17 -2.99 0.16 5.76
C VAL A 17 -2.13 1.18 6.51
N CYS A 18 -2.10 2.43 6.06
CA CYS A 18 -1.31 3.48 6.68
C CYS A 18 -2.05 4.23 7.80
N GLN A 19 -3.26 3.78 8.22
CA GLN A 19 -4.05 4.49 9.23
C GLN A 19 -3.30 4.68 10.57
N THR A 20 -2.44 3.72 10.93
CA THR A 20 -1.62 3.74 12.16
C THR A 20 -0.23 4.30 11.93
N VAL A 21 0.13 4.62 10.69
CA VAL A 21 1.45 5.15 10.31
C VAL A 21 1.40 6.66 10.34
N SER A 22 2.29 7.28 11.11
CA SER A 22 2.39 8.74 11.16
C SER A 22 2.59 9.33 9.76
N ARG A 23 1.99 10.50 9.52
CA ARG A 23 2.18 11.28 8.29
C ARG A 23 3.64 11.66 8.02
N TYR A 24 4.49 11.65 9.04
CA TYR A 24 5.90 12.00 8.93
C TYR A 24 6.78 10.81 8.52
N GLU A 25 6.29 9.57 8.69
CA GLU A 25 6.94 8.32 8.26
C GLU A 25 6.77 8.12 6.74
N THR A 26 7.25 9.11 5.98
CA THR A 26 7.11 9.18 4.52
C THR A 26 7.78 7.99 3.85
N GLY A 27 8.88 7.48 4.42
CA GLY A 27 9.58 6.28 3.94
C GLY A 27 8.69 5.04 4.00
N THR A 28 8.09 4.76 5.16
CA THR A 28 7.17 3.63 5.33
C THR A 28 5.95 3.75 4.42
N ARG A 29 5.31 4.93 4.37
CA ARG A 29 4.12 5.15 3.51
C ARG A 29 4.45 4.97 2.02
N THR A 30 5.62 5.45 1.58
CA THR A 30 6.07 5.30 0.19
C THR A 30 6.39 3.84 -0.14
N HIS A 31 7.03 3.12 0.79
CA HIS A 31 7.30 1.69 0.62
C HIS A 31 6.01 0.89 0.46
N VAL A 32 5.04 1.09 1.37
CA VAL A 32 3.73 0.43 1.30
C VAL A 32 3.03 0.74 -0.02
N ALA A 33 2.98 2.01 -0.42
CA ALA A 33 2.38 2.42 -1.69
C ALA A 33 3.04 1.73 -2.90
N ALA A 34 4.38 1.63 -2.91
CA ALA A 34 5.11 0.95 -3.97
C ALA A 34 4.73 -0.53 -4.06
N LYS A 35 4.70 -1.26 -2.93
CA LYS A 35 4.33 -2.70 -2.93
C LYS A 35 2.90 -2.94 -3.41
N ILE A 36 1.95 -2.09 -2.99
CA ILE A 36 0.54 -2.18 -3.43
C ILE A 36 0.45 -1.92 -4.95
N LEU A 37 1.15 -0.91 -5.47
CA LEU A 37 1.18 -0.61 -6.91
C LEU A 37 1.82 -1.74 -7.74
N GLU A 38 2.87 -2.37 -7.21
CA GLU A 38 3.50 -3.54 -7.84
C GLU A 38 2.52 -4.71 -7.97
N ALA A 39 1.79 -5.03 -6.89
CA ALA A 39 0.80 -6.12 -6.88
C ALA A 39 -0.33 -5.85 -7.90
N ALA A 40 -0.87 -4.63 -7.92
CA ALA A 40 -1.89 -4.27 -8.91
C ALA A 40 -1.36 -4.34 -10.35
N ARG A 41 -0.08 -4.02 -10.58
CA ARG A 41 0.55 -4.15 -11.89
C ARG A 41 0.79 -5.60 -12.31
N GLN A 42 0.89 -6.52 -11.35
CA GLN A 42 0.99 -7.97 -11.58
C GLN A 42 -0.37 -8.64 -11.80
N GLY A 43 -1.48 -7.89 -11.74
CA GLY A 43 -2.83 -8.40 -11.93
C GLY A 43 -3.56 -8.77 -10.63
N GLU A 44 -2.91 -8.65 -9.47
CA GLU A 44 -3.57 -8.76 -8.17
C GLU A 44 -4.27 -7.43 -7.84
N ALA A 45 -5.51 -7.27 -8.31
CA ALA A 45 -6.30 -6.04 -8.15
C ALA A 45 -7.53 -6.19 -7.25
N THR A 46 -7.61 -7.24 -6.42
CA THR A 46 -8.69 -7.38 -5.43
C THR A 46 -8.34 -6.62 -4.16
N ALA A 47 -9.36 -6.12 -3.46
CA ALA A 47 -9.18 -5.37 -2.22
C ALA A 47 -8.43 -6.20 -1.14
N ASP A 48 -8.76 -7.49 -1.03
CA ASP A 48 -8.16 -8.39 -0.05
C ASP A 48 -6.67 -8.65 -0.33
N SER A 49 -6.30 -9.00 -1.58
CA SER A 49 -4.89 -9.19 -1.96
C SER A 49 -4.07 -7.93 -1.72
N LEU A 50 -4.57 -6.76 -2.14
CA LEU A 50 -3.86 -5.50 -1.96
C LEU A 50 -3.68 -5.14 -0.48
N MET A 51 -4.68 -5.43 0.35
CA MET A 51 -4.63 -5.19 1.79
C MET A 51 -3.64 -6.14 2.48
N GLN A 52 -3.60 -7.41 2.07
CA GLN A 52 -2.60 -8.36 2.54
C GLN A 52 -1.17 -7.93 2.17
N VAL A 53 -0.97 -7.53 0.91
CA VAL A 53 0.33 -7.03 0.42
C VAL A 53 0.75 -5.78 1.19
N GLY A 54 -0.17 -4.81 1.38
CA GLY A 54 0.11 -3.59 2.13
C GLY A 54 0.49 -3.86 3.59
N ARG A 55 -0.24 -4.74 4.29
CA ARG A 55 0.08 -5.12 5.68
C ARG A 55 1.41 -5.85 5.80
N LYS A 56 1.73 -6.72 4.83
CA LYS A 56 3.04 -7.37 4.76
C LYS A 56 4.15 -6.35 4.55
N ALA A 57 3.96 -5.42 3.61
CA ALA A 57 4.90 -4.33 3.34
C ALA A 57 5.13 -3.43 4.57
N LEU A 58 4.06 -3.12 5.32
CA LEU A 58 4.15 -2.36 6.56
C LEU A 58 4.95 -3.11 7.64
N SER A 59 4.80 -4.43 7.70
CA SER A 59 5.50 -5.27 8.68
C SER A 59 6.99 -5.44 8.32
N ASP A 60 7.29 -5.53 7.02
CA ASP A 60 8.64 -5.65 6.45
C ASP A 60 9.39 -4.31 6.39
N ALA A 61 8.65 -3.19 6.45
CA ALA A 61 9.23 -1.86 6.40
C ALA A 61 10.37 -1.73 7.43
N PRO A 62 11.59 -1.37 6.99
CA PRO A 62 12.73 -1.32 7.88
C PRO A 62 12.47 -0.34 9.02
N LYS A 63 12.88 -0.73 10.23
CA LYS A 63 12.68 0.07 11.45
C LYS A 63 13.31 1.46 11.39
N MET A 64 14.21 1.70 10.43
CA MET A 64 14.82 3.01 10.18
C MET A 64 13.84 4.02 9.55
N TRP A 65 12.72 3.55 9.00
CA TRP A 65 11.66 4.37 8.39
C TRP A 65 10.37 4.37 9.23
N ARG A 66 10.46 3.97 10.51
CA ARG A 66 9.33 3.81 11.44
C ARG A 66 9.40 4.84 12.56
#